data_AF-A0A1P8XFW3-F1
#
_entry.id   AF-A0A1P8XFW3-F1
#
_cell.length_a   1.000
_cell.length_b   1.000
_cell.length_c   1.000
_cell.angle_alpha   90.00
_cell.angle_beta   90.00
_cell.angle_gamma   90.00
#
_symmetry.space_group_name_H-M   'P 1'
#
loop_
_entity.id
_entity.type
_entity.pdbx_description
1 polymer ?
#
loop_
_entity_poly.entity_id
_entity_poly.type
_entity_poly.pdbx_seq_one_letter_code
_entity_poly.pdbx_strand_id
1 'polypeptide(L)' 'MTVQVTRSDGGTDEFARFGDRFAKHGDGSLEIIRVGAAQPTTYAAGLWTEVSGDEKRKHHSRFRRRT' A
#
# COMPACT_ATOMS: atom_id res chain seq x y z
N MET A 1 8.03 -5.42 -10.29
CA MET A 1 8.50 -4.25 -9.53
C MET A 1 8.48 -4.64 -8.06
N THR A 2 9.37 -4.08 -7.24
CA THR A 2 9.47 -4.32 -5.80
C THR A 2 8.74 -3.21 -5.05
N VAL A 3 8.01 -3.55 -4.00
CA VAL A 3 7.46 -2.57 -3.06
C VAL A 3 8.39 -2.46 -1.85
N GLN A 4 8.81 -1.26 -1.50
CA GLN A 4 9.65 -0.99 -0.33
C GLN A 4 8.91 -0.05 0.62
N VAL A 5 8.85 -0.41 1.91
CA VAL A 5 8.20 0.39 2.95
C VAL A 5 9.25 0.82 3.95
N THR A 6 9.44 2.12 4.12
CA THR A 6 10.21 2.68 5.22
C THR A 6 9.30 2.81 6.43
N ARG A 7 9.67 2.11 7.49
CA ARG A 7 9.02 2.14 8.79
C ARG A 7 9.42 3.39 9.57
N SER A 8 8.59 3.79 10.52
CA SER A 8 8.87 4.96 11.37
C SER A 8 10.06 4.78 12.31
N ASP A 9 10.49 3.55 12.54
CA ASP A 9 11.71 3.23 13.29
C ASP A 9 12.98 3.29 12.40
N GLY A 10 12.84 3.69 11.13
CA GLY A 10 13.93 3.74 10.16
C GLY A 10 14.23 2.39 9.50
N GLY A 11 13.56 1.31 9.90
CA GLY A 11 13.64 0.01 9.21
C GLY A 11 13.04 0.07 7.81
N THR A 12 13.49 -0.80 6.92
CA THR A 12 12.89 -0.94 5.59
C THR A 12 12.45 -2.38 5.37
N ASP A 13 11.18 -2.56 5.04
CA ASP A 13 10.61 -3.85 4.66
C ASP A 13 10.49 -3.91 3.13
N GLU A 14 10.96 -5.01 2.54
CA GLU A 14 10.96 -5.22 1.09
C GLU A 14 10.00 -6.35 0.67
N PHE A 15 9.19 -6.06 -0.34
CA PHE A 15 8.23 -6.99 -0.94
C PHE A 15 8.54 -7.13 -2.43
N ALA A 16 9.39 -8.11 -2.75
CA ALA A 16 10.03 -8.25 -4.06
C ALA A 16 9.28 -9.16 -5.05
N ARG A 17 8.04 -9.61 -4.75
CA ARG A 17 7.32 -10.46 -5.71
C ARG A 17 6.68 -9.62 -6.80
N PHE A 18 6.79 -10.11 -8.03
CA PHE A 18 6.12 -9.49 -9.17
C PHE A 18 4.59 -9.47 -8.95
N GLY A 19 4.03 -8.27 -9.00
CA GLY A 19 2.60 -8.03 -8.80
C GLY A 19 2.21 -7.66 -7.37
N ASP A 20 3.17 -7.65 -6.42
CA ASP A 20 2.97 -7.02 -5.12
C ASP A 20 2.70 -5.53 -5.31
N ARG A 21 1.73 -5.01 -4.56
CA ARG A 21 1.28 -3.62 -4.66
C ARG A 21 0.98 -3.05 -3.30
N PHE A 22 1.04 -1.73 -3.16
CA PHE A 22 0.60 -1.05 -1.94
C PHE A 22 -0.68 -0.24 -2.16
N ALA A 23 -1.42 0.02 -1.09
CA ALA A 23 -2.56 0.91 -1.07
C ALA A 23 -2.48 1.83 0.16
N LYS A 24 -2.50 3.15 -0.08
CA LYS A 24 -2.62 4.14 0.99
C LYS A 24 -4.09 4.37 1.32
N HIS A 25 -4.44 4.29 2.59
CA HIS A 25 -5.80 4.51 3.08
C HIS A 25 -5.97 5.94 3.60
N GLY A 26 -7.22 6.41 3.62
CA GLY A 26 -7.54 7.79 4.04
C GLY A 26 -7.38 8.02 5.55
N ASP A 27 -7.32 6.94 6.34
CA ASP A 27 -7.01 6.95 7.76
C ASP A 27 -5.50 7.00 8.04
N GLY A 28 -4.67 7.04 7.00
CA GLY A 28 -3.20 7.05 7.09
C GLY A 28 -2.56 5.66 7.21
N SER A 29 -3.35 4.58 7.20
CA SER A 29 -2.80 3.22 7.13
C SER A 29 -2.28 2.87 5.73
N LEU A 30 -1.36 1.92 5.68
CA LEU A 30 -0.78 1.38 4.45
C LEU A 30 -1.03 -0.13 4.40
N GLU A 31 -1.55 -0.60 3.28
CA GLU A 31 -1.77 -2.02 3.03
C GLU A 31 -0.87 -2.50 1.90
N ILE A 32 -0.14 -3.60 2.12
CA ILE A 32 0.66 -4.29 1.12
C ILE A 32 -0.06 -5.55 0.69
N ILE A 33 -0.46 -5.59 -0.56
CA ILE A 33 -1.17 -6.69 -1.19
C ILE A 33 -0.13 -7.57 -1.86
N ARG A 34 0.15 -8.71 -1.23
CA ARG A 34 1.15 -9.67 -1.71
C ARG A 34 0.52 -10.74 -2.59
N VAL A 35 1.13 -11.00 -3.73
CA VAL A 35 0.69 -12.06 -4.64
C VAL A 35 0.93 -13.43 -3.99
N GLY A 36 -0.14 -14.21 -3.90
CA GLY A 36 -0.13 -15.54 -3.30
C GLY A 36 -0.21 -15.56 -1.77
N ALA A 37 -0.38 -14.40 -1.12
CA ALA A 37 -0.71 -14.35 0.30
C ALA A 37 -2.23 -14.23 0.50
N ALA A 38 -2.77 -15.00 1.44
CA ALA A 38 -4.19 -14.95 1.77
C ALA A 38 -4.59 -13.62 2.45
N GLN A 39 -3.64 -12.99 3.15
CA GLN A 39 -3.86 -11.74 3.88
C GLN A 39 -2.80 -10.70 3.47
N PRO A 40 -3.21 -9.43 3.35
CA PRO A 40 -2.28 -8.34 3.13
C PRO A 40 -1.46 -8.06 4.40
N THR A 41 -0.32 -7.40 4.23
CA THR A 41 0.47 -6.87 5.34
C THR A 41 0.05 -5.42 5.56
N THR A 42 -0.38 -5.08 6.78
CA THR A 42 -0.89 -3.73 7.08
C THR A 42 0.00 -3.00 8.07
N TYR A 43 0.28 -1.74 7.79
CA TYR A 43 0.95 -0.80 8.69
C TYR A 43 -0.09 0.23 9.15
N ALA A 44 -0.24 0.39 10.47
CA ALA A 44 -1.07 1.44 11.02
C ALA A 44 -0.49 2.83 10.69
N ALA A 45 -1.35 3.85 10.75
CA ALA A 45 -0.90 5.23 10.63
C ALA A 45 0.20 5.52 11.64
N GLY A 46 1.30 6.13 11.17
CA GLY A 46 2.46 6.43 12.00
C GLY A 46 3.42 5.28 12.24
N LEU A 47 3.16 4.06 11.74
CA LEU A 47 4.15 2.96 11.72
C LEU A 47 5.00 2.90 10.45
N TRP A 48 4.68 3.73 9.46
CA TRP A 48 5.40 3.88 8.21
C TRP A 48 5.52 5.35 7.84
N THR A 49 6.54 5.69 7.05
CA THR A 49 6.88 7.06 6.63
C THR A 49 6.88 7.19 5.11
N GLU A 50 7.52 6.25 4.42
CA GLU A 50 7.63 6.26 2.97
C GLU A 50 7.29 4.89 2.40
N VAL A 51 6.76 4.88 1.18
CA VAL A 51 6.55 3.67 0.40
C VAL A 51 6.82 3.95 -1.07
N SER A 52 7.57 3.06 -1.71
CA SER A 52 7.86 3.09 -3.14
C SER A 52 7.44 1.77 -3.79
N GLY A 53 7.16 1.80 -5.10
CA GLY A 53 6.76 0.63 -5.88
C GLY A 53 5.40 0.80 -6.58
N ASP A 54 4.73 -0.32 -6.85
CA ASP A 54 3.45 -0.31 -7.55
C ASP A 54 2.29 0.03 -6.61
N GLU A 55 1.65 1.18 -6.83
CA GLU A 55 0.41 1.51 -6.11
C GLU A 55 -0.80 0.81 -6.76
N LYS A 56 -1.66 0.20 -5.93
CA LYS A 56 -2.98 -0.26 -6.35
C LYS A 56 -3.79 0.96 -6.76
N ARG A 57 -3.95 1.13 -8.07
CA ARG A 57 -4.82 2.15 -8.65
C ARG A 57 -6.21 2.04 -8.03
N LYS A 58 -6.60 3.04 -7.25
CA LYS A 58 -8.00 3.19 -6.84
C LYS A 58 -8.78 3.44 -8.11
N HIS A 59 -9.77 2.59 -8.42
CA HIS A 59 -10.79 2.96 -9.38
C HIS A 59 -11.47 4.20 -8.79
N HIS A 60 -11.07 5.39 -9.22
CA HIS A 60 -11.91 6.57 -9.10
C HIS A 60 -13.13 6.28 -9.96
N SER A 61 -14.13 5.58 -9.41
CA SER A 61 -15.47 5.64 -9.97
C SER A 61 -15.83 7.11 -9.90
N ARG A 62 -15.79 7.79 -11.04
CA ARG A 62 -16.41 9.10 -11.21
C ARG A 62 -17.92 8.89 -11.09
N PHE A 63 -18.42 8.63 -9.89
CA PHE A 63 -19.83 8.80 -9.59
C PHE A 63 -20.07 10.31 -9.56
N ARG A 64 -20.25 10.89 -10.75
CA ARG A 64 -20.98 12.15 -10.90
C ARG A 64 -22.41 11.84 -10.46
N ARG A 65 -22.74 12.15 -9.20
CA ARG A 65 -24.15 12.32 -8.82
C ARG A 65 -24.66 13.52 -9.62
N ARG A 66 -25.47 13.27 -10.66
CA ARG A 66 -26.35 14.29 -11.23
C ARG A 66 -27.49 14.47 -10.22
N THR A 67 -27.55 15.66 -9.64
CA THR A 67 -28.74 16.25 -9.04
C THR A 67 -29.90 16.27 -10.02
#